data_AF-A0A7S0VQ37-F1
#
_entry.id   AF-A0A7S0VQ37-F1
#
_cell.length_a   1.000
_cell.length_b   1.000
_cell.length_c   1.000
_cell.angle_alpha   90.00
_cell.angle_beta   90.00
_cell.angle_gamma   90.00
#
_symmetry.space_group_name_H-M   'P 1'
#
loop_
_entity.id
_entity.type
_entity.pdbx_description
1 polymer ?
#
loop_
_entity_poly.entity_id
_entity_poly.type
_entity_poly.pdbx_seq_one_letter_code
_entity_poly.pdbx_strand_id
1 'polypeptide(L)'
;HDPAKGVRLYTLGVSRVRALASVGAARSAASVSGLYTILSPRRCPKDTYAVNFGQPWTPMERSSVVCTRCPSHTTSPPSYAGIGVCRAVPGYTGRDGQAARPCPKDSYKRRVGDMPCLRCPAHTVGKLTGADRITDCLAEPGWTGPDGYGPFDPCLRGFYKPRPGSHACTRCPHGSRTRRVASVHISECIPGPGFTSTPSDIVPCPPNTFKPDEGHHPCSPCPRGRVTEGGGANSSAACLEP
;
A
#
# COMPACT_ATOMS: atom_id res chain seq x y z
N HIS A 1 16.36 -39.38 -60.23
CA HIS A 1 15.91 -40.78 -60.19
C HIS A 1 14.59 -40.85 -59.44
N ASP A 2 13.48 -40.76 -60.18
CA ASP A 2 12.28 -41.59 -59.96
C ASP A 2 12.70 -43.08 -60.17
N PRO A 3 11.95 -44.17 -59.82
CA PRO A 3 10.49 -44.22 -59.65
C PRO A 3 9.90 -45.30 -58.70
N ALA A 4 8.55 -45.41 -58.76
CA ALA A 4 7.78 -46.68 -58.80
C ALA A 4 7.54 -47.42 -57.46
N LYS A 5 6.43 -48.10 -57.16
CA LYS A 5 5.16 -48.57 -57.78
C LYS A 5 4.32 -49.05 -56.57
N GLY A 6 2.98 -49.00 -56.48
CA GLY A 6 1.98 -49.58 -57.38
C GLY A 6 1.21 -50.72 -56.67
N VAL A 7 -0.07 -50.45 -56.37
CA VAL A 7 -1.26 -51.33 -56.49
C VAL A 7 -1.36 -52.63 -55.66
N ARG A 8 -2.48 -52.77 -54.91
CA ARG A 8 -3.35 -53.96 -54.98
C ARG A 8 -4.80 -53.65 -54.57
N LEU A 9 -5.69 -54.00 -55.49
CA LEU A 9 -7.14 -53.99 -55.42
C LEU A 9 -7.68 -55.12 -54.53
N TYR A 10 -8.83 -54.90 -53.89
CA TYR A 10 -9.88 -55.91 -53.77
C TYR A 10 -11.25 -55.27 -54.04
N THR A 11 -11.89 -55.75 -55.11
CA THR A 11 -13.29 -55.55 -55.47
C THR A 11 -14.16 -56.62 -54.81
N LEU A 12 -15.44 -56.32 -54.60
CA LEU A 12 -16.67 -57.16 -54.53
C LEU A 12 -17.72 -56.31 -53.78
N GLY A 13 -18.96 -56.07 -54.19
CA GLY A 13 -19.77 -56.48 -55.32
C GLY A 13 -21.21 -55.95 -55.06
N VAL A 14 -21.81 -55.35 -56.09
CA VAL A 14 -23.26 -55.29 -56.42
C VAL A 14 -24.34 -55.27 -55.31
N SER A 15 -25.21 -54.25 -55.34
CA SER A 15 -26.60 -54.43 -55.79
C SER A 15 -27.33 -53.10 -56.04
N ARG A 16 -28.04 -53.07 -57.17
CA ARG A 16 -28.85 -51.96 -57.69
C ARG A 16 -30.26 -52.04 -57.13
N VAL A 17 -30.88 -50.90 -56.81
CA VAL A 17 -32.33 -50.69 -56.96
C VAL A 17 -32.54 -49.34 -57.62
N ARG A 18 -33.34 -49.33 -58.70
CA ARG A 18 -33.67 -48.18 -59.55
C ARG A 18 -35.20 -48.13 -59.65
N ALA A 19 -35.82 -46.98 -59.35
CA ALA A 19 -37.20 -46.63 -59.74
C ALA A 19 -37.32 -45.08 -59.66
N LEU A 20 -37.31 -44.38 -60.81
CA LEU A 20 -38.45 -43.75 -61.53
C LEU A 20 -39.08 -42.56 -60.76
N ALA A 21 -38.79 -41.31 -61.16
CA ALA A 21 -39.60 -40.41 -62.03
C ALA A 21 -40.96 -40.05 -61.38
N SER A 22 -41.43 -38.80 -61.21
CA SER A 22 -41.34 -37.59 -62.06
C SER A 22 -42.00 -36.37 -61.38
N VAL A 23 -41.55 -35.17 -61.76
CA VAL A 23 -42.26 -33.85 -61.85
C VAL A 23 -42.83 -33.22 -60.56
N GLY A 24 -42.18 -32.14 -60.13
CA GLY A 24 -42.72 -31.09 -59.25
C GLY A 24 -41.89 -29.82 -59.41
N ALA A 25 -42.52 -28.76 -59.88
CA ALA A 25 -41.85 -27.53 -60.33
C ALA A 25 -41.38 -26.61 -59.18
N ALA A 26 -40.37 -25.81 -59.52
CA ALA A 26 -40.15 -24.42 -59.09
C ALA A 26 -39.37 -24.10 -57.80
N ARG A 27 -38.22 -23.46 -58.07
CA ARG A 27 -37.60 -22.28 -57.40
C ARG A 27 -36.54 -22.50 -56.31
N SER A 28 -35.32 -22.19 -56.78
CA SER A 28 -34.31 -21.33 -56.14
C SER A 28 -33.43 -21.92 -55.04
N ALA A 29 -32.17 -22.09 -55.43
CA ALA A 29 -31.02 -22.23 -54.58
C ALA A 29 -30.89 -21.06 -53.59
N ALA A 30 -30.71 -21.40 -52.32
CA ALA A 30 -29.86 -20.65 -51.39
C ALA A 30 -29.47 -21.60 -50.25
N SER A 31 -28.22 -22.06 -50.29
CA SER A 31 -27.58 -22.69 -49.14
C SER A 31 -27.52 -21.67 -48.01
N VAL A 32 -28.31 -21.86 -46.97
CA VAL A 32 -28.03 -21.23 -45.67
C VAL A 32 -27.34 -22.29 -44.82
N SER A 33 -26.06 -22.50 -45.12
CA SER A 33 -25.12 -23.07 -44.16
C SER A 33 -25.04 -22.09 -43.00
N GLY A 34 -25.98 -22.22 -42.06
CA GLY A 34 -26.06 -21.41 -40.86
C GLY A 34 -24.76 -21.60 -40.08
N LEU A 35 -23.84 -20.66 -40.24
CA LEU A 35 -22.78 -20.42 -39.27
C LEU A 35 -23.48 -20.14 -37.93
N TYR A 36 -23.65 -21.18 -37.11
CA TYR A 36 -23.85 -21.02 -35.69
C TYR A 36 -22.56 -20.38 -35.16
N THR A 37 -22.41 -19.07 -35.30
CA THR A 37 -21.51 -18.31 -34.45
C THR A 37 -22.04 -18.52 -33.05
N ILE A 38 -21.33 -19.34 -32.28
CA ILE A 38 -21.52 -19.48 -30.84
C ILE A 38 -21.24 -18.09 -30.27
N LEU A 39 -22.25 -17.23 -30.22
CA LEU A 39 -22.24 -15.99 -29.47
C LEU A 39 -22.09 -16.40 -28.02
N SER A 40 -20.84 -16.48 -27.55
CA SER A 40 -20.53 -16.69 -26.14
C SER A 40 -21.44 -15.78 -25.31
N PRO A 41 -22.19 -16.32 -24.33
CA PRO A 41 -23.16 -15.52 -23.59
C PRO A 41 -22.44 -14.30 -23.01
N ARG A 42 -23.04 -13.11 -23.07
CA ARG A 42 -22.33 -11.90 -22.62
C ARG A 42 -22.09 -11.99 -21.11
N ARG A 43 -20.82 -12.12 -20.70
CA ARG A 43 -20.41 -11.97 -19.29
C ARG A 43 -20.80 -10.59 -18.82
N CYS A 44 -21.15 -10.46 -17.56
CA CYS A 44 -21.21 -9.14 -16.96
C CYS A 44 -19.82 -8.51 -16.99
N PRO A 45 -19.72 -7.21 -17.36
CA PRO A 45 -18.44 -6.52 -17.39
C PRO A 45 -17.84 -6.41 -15.99
N LYS A 46 -16.59 -5.95 -15.92
CA LYS A 46 -15.91 -5.66 -14.66
C LYS A 46 -16.77 -4.75 -13.78
N ASP A 47 -16.68 -4.92 -12.47
CA ASP A 47 -17.37 -4.11 -11.44
C ASP A 47 -18.90 -4.32 -11.44
N THR A 48 -19.38 -5.38 -12.09
CA THR A 48 -20.78 -5.79 -12.10
C THR A 48 -20.93 -7.30 -11.83
N TYR A 49 -22.12 -7.71 -11.42
CA TYR A 49 -22.48 -9.11 -11.20
C TYR A 49 -23.82 -9.42 -11.88
N ALA A 50 -24.05 -10.70 -12.18
CA ALA A 50 -25.27 -11.14 -12.84
C ALA A 50 -26.42 -11.25 -11.84
N VAL A 51 -27.56 -10.67 -12.17
CA VAL A 51 -28.85 -10.93 -11.50
C VAL A 51 -29.73 -11.78 -12.44
N ASN A 52 -30.47 -12.75 -11.89
CA ASN A 52 -31.39 -13.68 -12.58
C ASN A 52 -30.86 -15.02 -13.15
N PHE A 53 -29.82 -15.63 -12.58
CA PHE A 53 -29.61 -17.07 -12.81
C PHE A 53 -30.51 -17.89 -11.86
N GLY A 54 -31.74 -18.21 -12.29
CA GLY A 54 -32.59 -19.20 -11.60
C GLY A 54 -34.06 -18.85 -11.35
N GLN A 55 -34.80 -18.30 -12.31
CA GLN A 55 -36.27 -18.43 -12.29
C GLN A 55 -36.64 -19.78 -12.91
N PRO A 56 -37.34 -20.71 -12.21
CA PRO A 56 -37.55 -22.08 -12.68
C PRO A 56 -38.49 -22.26 -13.89
N TRP A 57 -39.04 -21.18 -14.46
CA TRP A 57 -40.19 -21.27 -15.37
C TRP A 57 -40.13 -20.41 -16.64
N THR A 58 -38.98 -19.83 -17.01
CA THR A 58 -38.88 -19.10 -18.28
C THR A 58 -38.24 -19.98 -19.37
N PRO A 59 -38.91 -20.19 -20.52
CA PRO A 59 -38.35 -20.92 -21.67
C PRO A 59 -37.00 -20.32 -22.09
N MET A 60 -36.11 -21.17 -22.63
CA MET A 60 -34.78 -20.82 -23.15
C MET A 60 -34.86 -19.82 -24.31
N GLU A 61 -35.14 -18.56 -24.00
CA GLU A 61 -35.16 -17.48 -24.99
C GLU A 61 -34.11 -16.46 -24.57
N ARG A 62 -32.87 -16.75 -24.99
CA ARG A 62 -31.73 -15.82 -25.05
C ARG A 62 -31.68 -14.84 -23.85
N SER A 63 -31.71 -15.37 -22.63
CA SER A 63 -31.77 -14.60 -21.39
C SER A 63 -30.63 -13.57 -21.38
N SER A 64 -30.96 -12.30 -21.57
CA SER A 64 -30.01 -11.22 -21.42
C SER A 64 -29.57 -11.22 -19.96
N VAL A 65 -28.29 -11.50 -19.71
CA VAL A 65 -27.73 -11.40 -18.36
C VAL A 65 -27.88 -9.95 -17.92
N VAL A 66 -28.73 -9.69 -16.93
CA VAL A 66 -28.88 -8.35 -16.35
C VAL A 66 -27.70 -8.15 -15.41
N CYS A 67 -26.93 -7.10 -15.66
CA CYS A 67 -25.73 -6.79 -14.90
C CYS A 67 -25.99 -5.64 -13.95
N THR A 68 -25.80 -5.89 -12.67
CA THR A 68 -25.94 -4.88 -11.62
C THR A 68 -24.57 -4.50 -11.09
N ARG A 69 -24.35 -3.23 -10.75
CA ARG A 69 -23.08 -2.76 -10.19
C ARG A 69 -22.81 -3.42 -8.85
N CYS A 70 -21.54 -3.76 -8.62
CA CYS A 70 -21.10 -4.22 -7.33
C CYS A 70 -21.35 -3.16 -6.23
N PRO A 71 -21.60 -3.58 -4.97
CA PRO A 71 -21.73 -2.68 -3.84
C PRO A 71 -20.52 -1.75 -3.66
N SER A 72 -20.70 -0.65 -2.92
CA SER A 72 -19.65 0.36 -2.70
C SER A 72 -18.32 -0.25 -2.23
N HIS A 73 -17.23 0.20 -2.85
CA HIS A 73 -15.86 -0.24 -2.58
C HIS A 73 -15.60 -1.74 -2.78
N THR A 74 -16.34 -2.36 -3.71
CA THR A 74 -16.07 -3.72 -4.18
C THR A 74 -15.88 -3.76 -5.70
N THR A 75 -15.19 -4.78 -6.19
CA THR A 75 -14.91 -5.01 -7.61
C THR A 75 -15.14 -6.48 -7.95
N SER A 76 -15.42 -6.75 -9.21
CA SER A 76 -15.53 -8.11 -9.75
C SER A 76 -14.81 -8.20 -11.09
N PRO A 77 -14.17 -9.33 -11.41
CA PRO A 77 -13.78 -9.61 -12.78
C PRO A 77 -15.02 -9.89 -13.66
N PRO A 78 -14.90 -9.80 -14.99
CA PRO A 78 -16.00 -10.16 -15.87
C PRO A 78 -16.46 -11.61 -15.62
N SER A 79 -17.73 -11.80 -15.27
CA SER A 79 -18.25 -13.11 -14.85
C SER A 79 -19.75 -13.27 -15.11
N TYR A 80 -20.24 -14.50 -14.98
CA TYR A 80 -21.67 -14.82 -14.92
C TYR A 80 -22.15 -15.05 -13.49
N ALA A 81 -21.27 -14.82 -12.51
CA ALA A 81 -21.55 -15.10 -11.12
C ALA A 81 -22.46 -14.04 -10.51
N GLY A 82 -23.24 -14.46 -9.52
CA GLY A 82 -24.06 -13.57 -8.71
C GLY A 82 -23.24 -12.70 -7.76
N ILE A 83 -23.91 -11.98 -6.87
CA ILE A 83 -23.35 -10.93 -6.02
C ILE A 83 -22.09 -11.32 -5.23
N GLY A 84 -21.93 -12.60 -4.86
CA GLY A 84 -20.75 -13.12 -4.15
C GLY A 84 -19.42 -13.00 -4.91
N VAL A 85 -19.42 -12.61 -6.18
CA VAL A 85 -18.20 -12.31 -6.94
C VAL A 85 -17.63 -10.91 -6.65
N CYS A 86 -18.43 -10.02 -6.06
CA CYS A 86 -18.02 -8.67 -5.69
C CYS A 86 -17.17 -8.72 -4.42
N ARG A 87 -15.88 -8.40 -4.54
CA ARG A 87 -14.91 -8.46 -3.45
C ARG A 87 -14.36 -7.08 -3.10
N ALA A 88 -14.01 -6.86 -1.84
CA ALA A 88 -13.50 -5.56 -1.40
C ALA A 88 -12.19 -5.19 -2.13
N VAL A 89 -12.11 -3.94 -2.63
CA VAL A 89 -10.93 -3.40 -3.32
C VAL A 89 -9.75 -3.18 -2.36
N PRO A 90 -8.53 -2.90 -2.86
CA PRO A 90 -7.42 -2.48 -2.00
C PRO A 90 -7.81 -1.27 -1.15
N GLY A 91 -7.36 -1.24 0.11
CA GLY A 91 -7.74 -0.24 1.11
C GLY A 91 -9.08 -0.50 1.81
N TYR A 92 -9.85 -1.51 1.40
CA TYR A 92 -11.18 -1.78 1.96
C TYR A 92 -11.34 -3.25 2.35
N THR A 93 -12.11 -3.51 3.42
CA THR A 93 -12.40 -4.84 3.97
C THR A 93 -13.90 -5.05 4.12
N GLY A 94 -14.37 -6.28 3.96
CA GLY A 94 -15.79 -6.61 4.04
C GLY A 94 -16.07 -8.02 3.54
N ARG A 95 -17.26 -8.54 3.83
CA ARG A 95 -17.71 -9.83 3.29
C ARG A 95 -17.99 -9.69 1.79
N ASP A 96 -17.70 -10.74 1.02
CA ASP A 96 -18.02 -10.80 -0.40
C ASP A 96 -19.53 -10.54 -0.63
N GLY A 97 -19.84 -9.75 -1.65
CA GLY A 97 -21.21 -9.34 -2.01
C GLY A 97 -21.83 -8.25 -1.13
N GLN A 98 -21.10 -7.66 -0.20
CA GLN A 98 -21.56 -6.54 0.64
C GLN A 98 -20.71 -5.28 0.42
N ALA A 99 -21.23 -4.11 0.79
CA ALA A 99 -20.45 -2.88 0.78
C ALA A 99 -19.24 -3.01 1.72
N ALA A 100 -18.06 -2.63 1.23
CA ALA A 100 -16.82 -2.70 2.01
C ALA A 100 -16.56 -1.41 2.78
N ARG A 101 -15.92 -1.54 3.94
CA ARG A 101 -15.50 -0.41 4.79
C ARG A 101 -14.01 -0.13 4.61
N PRO A 102 -13.55 1.13 4.72
CA PRO A 102 -12.14 1.45 4.59
C PRO A 102 -11.35 0.80 5.73
N CYS A 103 -10.10 0.45 5.46
CA CYS A 103 -9.16 0.06 6.51
C CYS A 103 -9.01 1.19 7.52
N PRO A 104 -9.02 0.89 8.83
CA PRO A 104 -8.75 1.90 9.84
C PRO A 104 -7.35 2.48 9.68
N LYS A 105 -7.10 3.62 10.32
CA LYS A 105 -5.75 4.19 10.40
C LYS A 105 -4.78 3.15 10.98
N ASP A 106 -3.51 3.24 10.61
CA ASP A 106 -2.44 2.32 11.03
C ASP A 106 -2.63 0.89 10.49
N SER A 107 -3.40 0.74 9.40
CA SER A 107 -3.60 -0.53 8.71
C SER A 107 -3.76 -0.33 7.20
N TYR A 108 -3.41 -1.35 6.42
CA TYR A 108 -3.46 -1.32 4.95
C TYR A 108 -3.98 -2.63 4.36
N LYS A 109 -4.45 -2.61 3.11
CA LYS A 109 -4.84 -3.82 2.35
C LYS A 109 -4.49 -3.71 0.88
N ARG A 110 -3.54 -4.52 0.43
CA ARG A 110 -3.01 -4.48 -0.96
C ARG A 110 -3.82 -5.26 -1.98
N ARG A 111 -4.53 -6.29 -1.54
CA ARG A 111 -5.17 -7.27 -2.43
C ARG A 111 -6.69 -7.13 -2.37
N VAL A 112 -7.32 -7.39 -3.51
CA VAL A 112 -8.77 -7.57 -3.61
C VAL A 112 -9.15 -8.84 -2.83
N GLY A 113 -10.29 -8.82 -2.13
CA GLY A 113 -10.77 -9.96 -1.35
C GLY A 113 -11.40 -9.56 -0.02
N ASP A 114 -11.86 -10.56 0.73
CA ASP A 114 -12.48 -10.47 2.05
C ASP A 114 -11.48 -10.45 3.22
N MET A 115 -10.17 -10.60 2.91
CA MET A 115 -9.10 -10.56 3.90
C MET A 115 -9.16 -9.29 4.77
N PRO A 116 -8.84 -9.42 6.08
CA PRO A 116 -8.78 -8.28 6.97
C PRO A 116 -7.65 -7.31 6.59
N CYS A 117 -7.74 -6.08 7.07
CA CYS A 117 -6.65 -5.11 6.95
C CYS A 117 -5.44 -5.57 7.79
N LEU A 118 -4.26 -5.43 7.21
CA LEU A 118 -2.99 -5.73 7.87
C LEU A 118 -2.54 -4.50 8.65
N ARG A 119 -2.15 -4.69 9.90
CA ARG A 119 -1.58 -3.60 10.70
C ARG A 119 -0.23 -3.17 10.14
N CYS A 120 0.06 -1.88 10.26
CA CYS A 120 1.40 -1.37 10.02
C CYS A 120 2.40 -1.99 11.03
N PRO A 121 3.69 -2.16 10.65
CA PRO A 121 4.72 -2.68 11.55
C PRO A 121 4.90 -1.83 12.82
N ALA A 122 5.60 -2.38 13.82
CA ALA A 122 5.97 -1.60 15.00
C ALA A 122 6.76 -0.34 14.63
N HIS A 123 6.61 0.72 15.43
CA HIS A 123 7.26 2.03 15.24
C HIS A 123 6.88 2.77 13.95
N THR A 124 5.69 2.45 13.43
CA THR A 124 5.10 3.14 12.29
C THR A 124 3.68 3.58 12.56
N VAL A 125 3.28 4.60 11.83
CA VAL A 125 1.91 5.13 11.81
C VAL A 125 1.40 5.13 10.37
N GLY A 126 0.12 4.79 10.20
CA GLY A 126 -0.56 4.85 8.92
C GLY A 126 -0.82 6.30 8.53
N LYS A 127 -0.43 6.65 7.31
CA LYS A 127 -0.61 7.97 6.71
C LYS A 127 -2.08 8.37 6.58
N LEU A 128 -2.93 7.42 6.22
CA LEU A 128 -4.34 7.66 5.87
C LEU A 128 -5.23 6.45 6.21
N THR A 129 -6.53 6.70 6.36
CA THR A 129 -7.54 5.66 6.39
C THR A 129 -7.76 5.11 4.98
N GLY A 130 -8.03 3.81 4.88
CA GLY A 130 -8.19 3.14 3.59
C GLY A 130 -6.87 2.93 2.82
N ALA A 131 -5.74 2.83 3.54
CA ALA A 131 -4.43 2.63 2.91
C ALA A 131 -4.40 1.33 2.10
N ASP A 132 -3.95 1.42 0.85
CA ASP A 132 -3.90 0.28 -0.06
C ASP A 132 -2.49 -0.30 -0.20
N ARG A 133 -1.47 0.35 0.38
CA ARG A 133 -0.07 -0.04 0.30
C ARG A 133 0.59 0.02 1.65
N ILE A 134 1.60 -0.82 1.83
CA ILE A 134 2.39 -0.75 3.06
C ILE A 134 3.25 0.52 3.11
N THR A 135 3.60 1.13 1.97
CA THR A 135 4.36 2.38 1.92
C THR A 135 3.60 3.57 2.53
N ASP A 136 2.32 3.40 2.86
CA ASP A 136 1.57 4.35 3.66
C ASP A 136 1.81 4.19 5.18
N CYS A 137 2.53 3.15 5.61
CA CYS A 137 3.06 2.99 6.95
C CYS A 137 4.39 3.74 7.05
N LEU A 138 4.38 4.85 7.78
CA LEU A 138 5.48 5.79 7.91
C LEU A 138 6.15 5.63 9.27
N ALA A 139 7.47 5.79 9.37
CA ALA A 139 8.15 5.81 10.67
C ALA A 139 7.51 6.87 11.58
N GLU A 140 7.17 6.51 12.81
CA GLU A 140 6.53 7.44 13.76
C GLU A 140 7.50 8.57 14.20
N PRO A 141 7.03 9.65 14.87
CA PRO A 141 7.92 10.65 15.45
C PRO A 141 8.94 10.00 16.39
N GLY A 142 10.19 10.47 16.34
CA GLY A 142 11.29 9.85 17.08
C GLY A 142 11.90 8.61 16.43
N TRP A 143 11.37 8.14 15.30
CA TRP A 143 11.90 6.98 14.56
C TRP A 143 12.18 7.33 13.10
N THR A 144 13.20 6.70 12.52
CA THR A 144 13.61 6.89 11.13
C THR A 144 13.78 5.54 10.44
N GLY A 145 13.59 5.50 9.12
CA GLY A 145 13.63 4.27 8.34
C GLY A 145 12.83 4.39 7.04
N PRO A 146 12.99 3.45 6.08
CA PRO A 146 12.24 3.47 4.83
C PRO A 146 10.74 3.27 5.08
N ASP A 147 9.90 3.97 4.31
CA ASP A 147 8.45 3.79 4.40
C ASP A 147 8.06 2.34 4.06
N GLY A 148 7.17 1.74 4.87
CA GLY A 148 6.71 0.39 4.68
C GLY A 148 7.21 -0.62 5.71
N TYR A 149 8.06 -1.56 5.29
CA TYR A 149 8.44 -2.73 6.11
C TYR A 149 9.56 -2.47 7.12
N GLY A 150 10.19 -1.28 7.12
CA GLY A 150 11.35 -0.99 7.96
C GLY A 150 12.65 -1.62 7.42
N PRO A 151 13.73 -1.70 8.23
CA PRO A 151 13.77 -1.48 9.69
C PRO A 151 13.55 -0.01 10.09
N PHE A 152 13.08 0.20 11.32
CA PHE A 152 12.89 1.52 11.91
C PHE A 152 13.78 1.65 13.12
N ASP A 153 14.67 2.64 13.10
CA ASP A 153 15.61 2.92 14.18
C ASP A 153 15.17 4.16 14.95
N PRO A 154 15.32 4.16 16.28
CA PRO A 154 15.00 5.32 17.09
C PRO A 154 16.05 6.41 16.85
N CYS A 155 15.64 7.66 16.91
CA CYS A 155 16.56 8.78 16.95
C CYS A 155 17.46 8.66 18.17
N LEU A 156 18.76 8.52 17.95
CA LEU A 156 19.74 8.39 19.03
C LEU A 156 19.82 9.68 19.86
N ARG A 157 20.46 9.57 21.03
CA ARG A 157 20.76 10.74 21.87
C ARG A 157 21.49 11.81 21.07
N GLY A 158 21.07 13.06 21.26
CA GLY A 158 21.54 14.19 20.45
C GLY A 158 20.72 14.45 19.19
N PHE A 159 19.68 13.66 18.93
CA PHE A 159 18.79 13.82 17.79
C PHE A 159 17.32 13.75 18.19
N TYR A 160 16.45 14.32 17.36
CA TYR A 160 15.00 14.28 17.52
C TYR A 160 14.30 14.22 16.15
N LYS A 161 13.05 13.76 16.10
CA LYS A 161 12.23 13.78 14.88
C LYS A 161 10.76 14.10 15.17
N PRO A 162 10.25 15.28 14.77
CA PRO A 162 8.91 15.72 15.15
C PRO A 162 7.79 15.16 14.28
N ARG A 163 8.10 14.74 13.06
CA ARG A 163 7.09 14.34 12.07
C ARG A 163 7.25 12.88 11.67
N PRO A 164 6.14 12.17 11.37
CA PRO A 164 6.20 10.86 10.76
C PRO A 164 6.87 10.89 9.38
N GLY A 165 7.34 9.74 8.91
CA GLY A 165 7.93 9.56 7.57
C GLY A 165 9.39 9.12 7.60
N SER A 166 9.94 8.91 6.42
CA SER A 166 11.28 8.38 6.18
C SER A 166 12.43 9.37 6.39
N HIS A 167 12.14 10.61 6.80
CA HIS A 167 13.17 11.61 7.07
C HIS A 167 14.15 11.14 8.17
N ALA A 168 15.42 11.53 8.01
CA ALA A 168 16.44 11.32 9.03
C ALA A 168 16.12 12.11 10.30
N CYS A 169 16.68 11.67 11.42
CA CYS A 169 16.59 12.40 12.68
C CYS A 169 17.37 13.72 12.58
N THR A 170 16.78 14.78 13.12
CA THR A 170 17.39 16.11 13.18
C THR A 170 18.34 16.19 14.36
N ARG A 171 19.58 16.64 14.14
CA ARG A 171 20.54 16.86 15.22
C ARG A 171 20.11 18.03 16.09
N CYS A 172 20.30 17.90 17.40
CA CYS A 172 20.16 19.02 18.33
C CYS A 172 21.12 20.18 17.99
N PRO A 173 20.76 21.43 18.34
CA PRO A 173 21.66 22.57 18.24
C PRO A 173 23.02 22.31 18.88
N HIS A 174 24.06 23.02 18.41
CA HIS A 174 25.40 22.87 18.93
C HIS A 174 25.44 23.07 20.45
N GLY A 175 26.24 22.26 21.15
CA GLY A 175 26.32 22.32 22.62
C GLY A 175 25.10 21.75 23.36
N SER A 176 24.20 21.06 22.67
CA SER A 176 23.02 20.44 23.27
C SER A 176 22.79 19.02 22.80
N ARG A 177 22.02 18.26 23.57
CA ARG A 177 21.61 16.89 23.20
C ARG A 177 20.30 16.47 23.86
N THR A 178 19.61 15.52 23.25
CA THR A 178 18.53 14.77 23.91
C THR A 178 19.11 13.71 24.85
N ARG A 179 18.51 13.53 26.03
CA ARG A 179 18.93 12.49 27.00
C ARG A 179 18.44 11.09 26.66
N ARG A 180 17.28 11.01 26.01
CA ARG A 180 16.62 9.75 25.65
C ARG A 180 16.76 9.50 24.15
N VAL A 181 16.62 8.24 23.77
CA VAL A 181 16.40 7.88 22.37
C VAL A 181 14.94 8.13 22.00
N ALA A 182 14.65 8.20 20.72
CA ALA A 182 13.32 8.48 20.15
C ALA A 182 12.70 9.81 20.59
N SER A 183 13.52 10.83 20.84
CA SER A 183 13.03 12.19 21.09
C SER A 183 12.28 12.74 19.88
N VAL A 184 11.22 13.48 20.13
CA VAL A 184 10.31 13.97 19.09
C VAL A 184 10.43 15.48 18.90
N HIS A 185 10.89 16.23 19.89
CA HIS A 185 10.88 17.69 19.82
C HIS A 185 12.22 18.34 20.14
N ILE A 186 12.47 19.51 19.54
CA ILE A 186 13.69 20.31 19.79
C ILE A 186 13.81 20.76 21.25
N SER A 187 12.69 20.94 21.95
CA SER A 187 12.69 21.30 23.38
C SER A 187 13.24 20.20 24.28
N GLU A 188 13.42 18.98 23.77
CA GLU A 188 14.10 17.89 24.49
C GLU A 188 15.63 17.98 24.38
N CYS A 189 16.14 18.86 23.52
CA CYS A 189 17.57 19.17 23.44
C CYS A 189 17.96 20.05 24.63
N ILE A 190 18.70 19.48 25.57
CA ILE A 190 19.18 20.18 26.74
C ILE A 190 20.62 20.68 26.53
N PRO A 191 20.99 21.87 27.02
CA PRO A 191 22.37 22.33 27.00
C PRO A 191 23.28 21.37 27.76
N GLY A 192 24.41 21.02 27.16
CA GLY A 192 25.48 20.25 27.81
C GLY A 192 26.31 21.11 28.79
N PRO A 193 27.40 20.54 29.32
CA PRO A 193 28.35 21.29 30.13
C PRO A 193 28.98 22.43 29.31
N GLY A 194 29.11 23.60 29.93
CA GLY A 194 29.61 24.82 29.27
C GLY A 194 28.61 25.52 28.36
N PHE A 195 27.37 25.04 28.26
CA PHE A 195 26.31 25.66 27.45
C PHE A 195 25.07 25.99 28.30
N THR A 196 24.39 27.07 27.92
CA THR A 196 23.14 27.54 28.53
C THR A 196 22.09 27.83 27.45
N SER A 197 20.81 27.81 27.82
CA SER A 197 19.72 28.22 26.95
C SER A 197 19.48 29.72 27.04
N THR A 198 19.21 30.35 25.90
CA THR A 198 18.57 31.67 25.78
C THR A 198 17.13 31.45 25.29
N PRO A 199 16.29 32.50 25.22
CA PRO A 199 14.92 32.36 24.69
C PRO A 199 14.86 31.84 23.25
N SER A 200 15.94 31.98 22.47
CA SER A 200 15.97 31.65 21.05
C SER A 200 17.00 30.60 20.67
N ASP A 201 18.01 30.32 21.50
CA ASP A 201 19.11 29.43 21.11
C ASP A 201 19.83 28.78 22.30
N ILE A 202 20.79 27.88 22.02
CA ILE A 202 21.72 27.33 23.00
C ILE A 202 23.11 27.90 22.71
N VAL A 203 23.64 28.62 23.69
CA VAL A 203 24.89 29.38 23.56
C VAL A 203 25.91 28.91 24.59
N PRO A 204 27.22 29.03 24.31
CA PRO A 204 28.24 28.77 25.31
C PRO A 204 28.08 29.73 26.49
N CYS A 205 28.48 29.28 27.68
CA CYS A 205 28.54 30.14 28.87
C CYS A 205 29.38 31.40 28.59
N PRO A 206 28.95 32.59 28.99
CA PRO A 206 29.75 33.80 28.78
C PRO A 206 31.07 33.73 29.55
N PRO A 207 32.09 34.53 29.17
CA PRO A 207 33.34 34.62 29.91
C PRO A 207 33.11 34.90 31.42
N ASN A 208 34.02 34.41 32.24
CA ASN A 208 33.97 34.48 33.71
C ASN A 208 32.83 33.67 34.34
N THR A 209 32.20 32.77 33.58
CA THR A 209 31.17 31.84 34.07
C THR A 209 31.44 30.43 33.60
N PHE A 210 30.97 29.43 34.35
CA PHE A 210 31.11 28.02 34.04
C PHE A 210 29.83 27.23 34.31
N LYS A 211 29.70 26.05 33.69
CA LYS A 211 28.58 25.13 33.95
C LYS A 211 29.01 23.66 33.81
N PRO A 212 29.09 22.88 34.91
CA PRO A 212 29.53 21.49 34.87
C PRO A 212 28.44 20.51 34.43
N ASP A 213 27.19 20.80 34.78
CA ASP A 213 26.09 19.88 34.55
C ASP A 213 25.28 20.21 33.31
N GLU A 214 24.60 19.20 32.76
CA GLU A 214 23.65 19.38 31.68
C GLU A 214 22.30 19.90 32.19
N GLY A 215 21.62 20.70 31.37
CA GLY A 215 20.29 21.24 31.67
C GLY A 215 20.17 22.72 31.35
N HIS A 216 18.98 23.26 31.62
CA HIS A 216 18.61 24.64 31.29
C HIS A 216 19.00 25.67 32.38
N HIS A 217 19.71 25.24 33.42
CA HIS A 217 20.17 26.13 34.49
C HIS A 217 21.20 27.13 33.96
N PRO A 218 21.25 28.36 34.52
CA PRO A 218 22.21 29.38 34.10
C PRO A 218 23.64 28.98 34.45
N CYS A 219 24.60 29.64 33.80
CA CYS A 219 26.02 29.50 34.12
C CYS A 219 26.33 30.14 35.47
N SER A 220 27.22 29.51 36.24
CA SER A 220 27.67 30.01 37.55
C SER A 220 28.88 30.92 37.38
N PRO A 221 28.98 32.05 38.10
CA PRO A 221 30.15 32.92 38.03
C PRO A 221 31.39 32.24 38.61
N CYS A 222 32.57 32.59 38.08
CA CYS A 222 33.84 32.16 38.66
C CYS A 222 34.02 32.68 40.10
N PRO A 223 34.72 31.93 40.97
CA PRO A 223 35.10 32.39 42.30
C PRO A 223 35.94 33.68 42.25
N ARG A 224 35.96 34.44 43.36
CA ARG A 224 36.55 35.79 43.44
C ARG A 224 37.94 35.90 42.80
N GLY A 225 38.10 36.90 41.93
CA GLY A 225 39.35 37.25 41.26
C GLY A 225 39.65 36.43 40.01
N ARG A 226 38.93 35.33 39.76
CA ARG A 226 39.22 34.42 38.66
C ARG A 226 38.42 34.72 37.40
N VAL A 227 39.07 34.51 36.27
CA VAL A 227 38.54 34.70 34.92
C VAL A 227 38.68 33.42 34.12
N THR A 228 37.89 33.29 33.05
CA THR A 228 38.07 32.21 32.07
C THR A 228 38.80 32.76 30.84
N GLU A 229 39.56 31.93 30.14
CA GLU A 229 40.22 32.34 28.87
C GLU A 229 39.23 32.78 27.79
N GLY A 230 37.98 32.31 27.88
CA GLY A 230 36.88 32.66 26.97
C GLY A 230 35.53 32.14 27.45
N GLY A 231 34.55 32.08 26.56
CA GLY A 231 33.26 31.47 26.84
C GLY A 231 33.29 29.94 26.80
N GLY A 232 32.26 29.29 27.34
CA GLY A 232 32.05 27.84 27.24
C GLY A 232 32.71 27.00 28.35
N ALA A 233 33.14 27.61 29.45
CA ALA A 233 33.78 26.86 30.53
C ALA A 233 32.83 25.82 31.14
N ASN A 234 33.28 24.57 31.20
CA ASN A 234 32.50 23.43 31.68
C ASN A 234 32.82 23.03 33.12
N SER A 235 33.68 23.77 33.83
CA SER A 235 34.02 23.49 35.22
C SER A 235 34.65 24.70 35.87
N SER A 236 34.63 24.75 37.21
CA SER A 236 35.31 25.80 37.98
C SER A 236 36.84 25.74 37.84
N ALA A 237 37.40 24.62 37.39
CA ALA A 237 38.83 24.47 37.12
C ALA A 237 39.31 25.36 35.96
N ALA A 238 38.41 25.75 35.05
CA ALA A 238 38.70 26.70 33.98
C ALA A 238 38.74 28.17 34.46
N CYS A 239 38.42 28.44 35.73
CA CYS A 239 38.56 29.75 36.34
C CYS A 239 40.01 29.89 36.84
N LEU A 240 40.81 30.65 36.09
CA LEU A 240 42.23 30.92 36.35
C LEU A 240 42.40 32.33 36.94
N GLU A 241 43.53 32.56 37.61
CA GLU A 241 43.89 33.93 38.00
C GLU A 241 44.25 34.75 36.73
N PRO A 242 43.99 36.07 36.70
CA PRO A 242 44.12 36.91 35.51
C PRO A 242 45.56 37.13 35.05
#